data_AF-A0A8J8J751-F1
#
_entry.id   AF-A0A8J8J751-F1
#
_cell.length_a   1.000
_cell.length_b   1.000
_cell.length_c   1.000
_cell.angle_alpha   90.00
_cell.angle_beta   90.00
_cell.angle_gamma   90.00
#
_symmetry.space_group_name_H-M   'P 1'
#
loop_
_entity.id
_entity.type
_entity.pdbx_description
1 polymer ?
#
loop_
_entity_poly.entity_id
_entity_poly.type
_entity_poly.pdbx_seq_one_letter_code
_entity_poly.pdbx_strand_id
1 'polypeptide(L)'
;MGKYYIELNITNLENRELVNQTFNVTIPAVEIPLYSKLKAGNVYVLDSSGKPLYFWVMRRTSKVFTVFFRVSRIPPGGWAVVRIYYGSTNPYRRYRKPEMLFVYFNGFNRLGDYPHVDTGIFDDSKNFESGELRVRNGKLIANSTIWPDFSSWDVRSVSKEVELTRFKVNDRYAVVFKFKRRSDVQYAESYPFYMFIHAKVGNRHRYDYIAVKENANSKFLFEFGNDRAGTVEINKKVGKQYYIGEILVTPTGSWGRVEKFSSGKVIAWHSFENRGRFRNREVSVGFGQANVDWFPVELTAYVDWVYVMRTAEYRVKLIGFGGECEFN
;
A
#
# COMPACT_ATOMS: atom_id res chain seq x y z
N MET A 1 32.49 -14.05 -7.23
CA MET A 1 31.11 -14.39 -7.72
C MET A 1 30.68 -13.27 -8.66
N GLY A 2 29.99 -13.52 -9.78
CA GLY A 2 29.62 -12.43 -10.70
C GLY A 2 28.74 -11.36 -10.04
N LYS A 3 29.17 -10.09 -10.11
CA LYS A 3 28.42 -8.92 -9.67
C LYS A 3 27.76 -8.29 -10.89
N TYR A 4 26.44 -8.16 -10.91
CA TYR A 4 25.70 -7.63 -12.06
C TYR A 4 24.98 -6.34 -11.66
N TYR A 5 24.70 -5.48 -12.62
CA TYR A 5 23.90 -4.28 -12.39
C TYR A 5 22.88 -4.02 -13.49
N ILE A 6 21.81 -3.34 -13.09
CA ILE A 6 20.81 -2.70 -13.95
C ILE A 6 21.03 -1.21 -13.83
N GLU A 7 21.27 -0.53 -14.95
CA GLU A 7 21.45 0.92 -14.97
C GLU A 7 20.19 1.63 -15.45
N LEU A 8 19.76 2.61 -14.65
CA LEU A 8 18.54 3.37 -14.86
C LEU A 8 18.86 4.85 -14.97
N ASN A 9 18.17 5.53 -15.87
CA ASN A 9 18.11 6.98 -15.92
C ASN A 9 16.74 7.46 -15.44
N ILE A 10 16.71 8.32 -14.43
CA ILE A 10 15.50 8.88 -13.84
C ILE A 10 15.43 10.35 -14.20
N THR A 11 14.43 10.74 -15.00
CA THR A 11 14.20 12.13 -15.41
C THR A 11 13.11 12.75 -14.56
N ASN A 12 13.40 13.92 -13.99
CA ASN A 12 12.42 14.73 -13.28
C ASN A 12 11.51 15.43 -14.30
N LEU A 13 10.21 15.15 -14.25
CA LEU A 13 9.20 15.79 -15.10
C LEU A 13 8.44 16.90 -14.36
N GLU A 14 8.75 17.13 -13.09
CA GLU A 14 8.19 18.22 -12.32
C GLU A 14 8.83 19.55 -12.71
N ASN A 15 8.03 20.61 -12.69
CA ASN A 15 8.50 22.00 -12.83
C ASN A 15 9.13 22.53 -11.52
N ARG A 16 9.68 21.66 -10.69
CA ARG A 16 10.34 21.97 -9.43
C ARG A 16 11.44 20.96 -9.13
N GLU A 17 12.33 21.34 -8.24
CA GLU A 17 13.38 20.45 -7.77
C GLU A 17 12.80 19.31 -6.92
N LEU A 18 13.31 18.10 -7.16
CA LEU A 18 13.03 16.92 -6.33
C LEU A 18 14.16 16.73 -5.35
N VAL A 19 13.88 16.85 -4.04
CA VAL A 19 14.86 16.65 -2.95
C VAL A 19 14.43 15.47 -2.09
N ASN A 20 15.36 14.53 -1.85
CA ASN A 20 15.14 13.29 -1.09
C ASN A 20 13.91 12.51 -1.56
N GLN A 21 13.64 12.55 -2.87
CA GLN A 21 12.48 11.93 -3.46
C GLN A 21 12.69 10.41 -3.58
N THR A 22 11.65 9.66 -3.23
CA THR A 22 11.60 8.22 -3.42
C THR A 22 11.04 7.91 -4.79
N PHE A 23 11.72 7.04 -5.51
CA PHE A 23 11.34 6.55 -6.82
C PHE A 23 11.15 5.05 -6.75
N ASN A 24 10.39 4.51 -7.70
CA ASN A 24 10.28 3.08 -7.88
C ASN A 24 10.40 2.70 -9.34
N VAL A 25 10.82 1.47 -9.57
CA VAL A 25 10.89 0.88 -10.90
C VAL A 25 10.34 -0.54 -10.81
N THR A 26 9.54 -0.93 -11.79
CA THR A 26 9.08 -2.31 -11.97
C THR A 26 9.62 -2.81 -13.30
N ILE A 27 10.50 -3.79 -13.23
CA ILE A 27 11.20 -4.33 -14.39
C ILE A 27 10.68 -5.75 -14.64
N PRO A 28 10.28 -6.10 -15.88
CA PRO A 28 9.97 -7.48 -16.24
C PRO A 28 11.16 -8.40 -15.99
N ALA A 29 10.91 -9.56 -15.38
CA ALA A 29 11.96 -10.53 -15.04
C ALA A 29 12.73 -11.01 -16.28
N VAL A 30 12.08 -11.06 -17.44
CA VAL A 30 12.68 -11.43 -18.73
C VAL A 30 13.69 -10.41 -19.25
N GLU A 31 13.59 -9.15 -18.81
CA GLU A 31 14.53 -8.09 -19.18
C GLU A 31 15.77 -8.08 -18.29
N ILE A 32 15.75 -8.77 -17.13
CA ILE A 32 16.87 -8.77 -16.18
C ILE A 32 17.80 -9.95 -16.51
N PRO A 33 19.03 -9.71 -16.94
CA PRO A 33 20.01 -10.77 -17.15
C PRO A 33 20.17 -11.61 -15.88
N LEU A 34 20.27 -12.93 -16.00
CA LEU A 34 20.52 -13.82 -14.86
C LEU A 34 19.58 -13.58 -13.67
N TYR A 35 18.30 -13.31 -13.93
CA TYR A 35 17.28 -13.04 -12.91
C TYR A 35 17.21 -14.10 -11.79
N SER A 36 17.57 -15.35 -12.09
CA SER A 36 17.68 -16.44 -11.12
C SER A 36 18.68 -16.14 -9.99
N LYS A 37 19.73 -15.35 -10.26
CA LYS A 37 20.74 -14.88 -9.30
C LYS A 37 20.29 -13.67 -8.48
N LEU A 38 19.30 -12.91 -8.94
CA LEU A 38 18.74 -11.79 -8.20
C LEU A 38 17.95 -12.33 -7.00
N LYS A 39 18.34 -11.98 -5.78
CA LYS A 39 17.63 -12.31 -4.53
C LYS A 39 17.40 -11.02 -3.75
N ALA A 40 16.26 -10.85 -3.10
CA ALA A 40 15.98 -9.61 -2.36
C ALA A 40 17.08 -9.26 -1.31
N GLY A 41 17.76 -10.25 -0.75
CA GLY A 41 18.87 -10.06 0.19
C GLY A 41 20.23 -9.70 -0.43
N ASN A 42 20.39 -9.83 -1.75
CA ASN A 42 21.64 -9.56 -2.47
C ASN A 42 21.57 -8.30 -3.36
N VAL A 43 20.43 -7.61 -3.36
CA VAL A 43 20.24 -6.35 -4.06
C VAL A 43 20.80 -5.19 -3.24
N TYR A 44 21.42 -4.22 -3.91
CA TYR A 44 21.70 -2.88 -3.39
C TYR A 44 21.67 -1.85 -4.52
N VAL A 45 21.56 -0.57 -4.16
CA VAL A 45 21.35 0.52 -5.11
C VAL A 45 22.41 1.59 -4.88
N LEU A 46 23.11 1.99 -5.94
CA LEU A 46 24.13 3.05 -5.94
C LEU A 46 23.72 4.19 -6.87
N ASP A 47 24.16 5.41 -6.56
CA ASP A 47 24.15 6.52 -7.52
C ASP A 47 25.29 6.41 -8.55
N SER A 48 25.35 7.36 -9.49
CA SER A 48 26.39 7.42 -10.52
C SER A 48 27.81 7.58 -9.98
N SER A 49 27.97 8.06 -8.75
CA SER A 49 29.27 8.20 -8.05
C SER A 49 29.64 6.99 -7.19
N GLY A 50 28.81 5.94 -7.20
CA GLY A 50 29.02 4.74 -6.41
C GLY A 50 28.60 4.85 -4.94
N LYS A 51 27.90 5.93 -4.56
CA LYS A 51 27.40 6.07 -3.17
C LYS A 51 26.11 5.26 -2.99
N PRO A 52 25.96 4.55 -1.87
CA PRO A 52 24.77 3.76 -1.60
C PRO A 52 23.55 4.64 -1.34
N LEU A 53 22.44 4.28 -1.97
CA LEU A 53 21.13 4.88 -1.78
C LEU A 53 20.30 4.03 -0.82
N TYR A 54 19.43 4.67 -0.03
CA TYR A 54 18.39 3.92 0.68
C TYR A 54 17.49 3.22 -0.33
N PHE A 55 17.13 1.97 -0.03
CA PHE A 55 16.34 1.15 -0.95
C PHE A 55 15.47 0.11 -0.24
N TRP A 56 14.47 -0.40 -0.95
CA TRP A 56 13.63 -1.51 -0.51
C TRP A 56 13.14 -2.33 -1.69
N VAL A 57 13.39 -3.63 -1.65
CA VAL A 57 12.84 -4.58 -2.63
C VAL A 57 11.41 -4.91 -2.20
N MET A 58 10.43 -4.27 -2.85
CA MET A 58 9.00 -4.49 -2.59
C MET A 58 8.55 -5.84 -3.13
N ARG A 59 8.98 -6.20 -4.34
CA ARG A 59 8.49 -7.39 -5.04
C ARG A 59 9.57 -8.04 -5.88
N ARG A 60 9.68 -9.36 -5.74
CA ARG A 60 10.40 -10.24 -6.66
C ARG A 60 9.53 -11.46 -6.93
N THR A 61 8.99 -11.57 -8.13
CA THR A 61 8.22 -12.76 -8.58
C THR A 61 8.90 -13.39 -9.78
N SER A 62 8.34 -14.46 -10.35
CA SER A 62 8.82 -14.99 -11.63
C SER A 62 8.60 -14.05 -12.83
N LYS A 63 7.88 -12.93 -12.64
CA LYS A 63 7.49 -12.02 -13.73
C LYS A 63 8.04 -10.62 -13.62
N VAL A 64 8.19 -10.11 -12.40
CA VAL A 64 8.56 -8.72 -12.18
C VAL A 64 9.44 -8.57 -10.95
N PHE A 65 10.26 -7.53 -11.00
CA PHE A 65 11.06 -7.04 -9.89
C PHE A 65 10.75 -5.56 -9.67
N THR A 66 10.29 -5.24 -8.46
CA THR A 66 9.99 -3.88 -8.04
C THR A 66 10.89 -3.47 -6.90
N VAL A 67 11.63 -2.38 -7.09
CA VAL A 67 12.51 -1.79 -6.07
C VAL A 67 12.21 -0.31 -5.93
N PHE A 68 12.21 0.15 -4.69
CA PHE A 68 12.15 1.56 -4.32
C PHE A 68 13.55 2.01 -3.92
N PHE A 69 13.88 3.26 -4.23
CA PHE A 69 15.12 3.89 -3.79
C PHE A 69 14.96 5.39 -3.69
N ARG A 70 15.76 6.04 -2.85
CA ARG A 70 15.73 7.50 -2.64
C ARG A 70 16.91 8.16 -3.32
N VAL A 71 16.63 9.16 -4.15
CA VAL A 71 17.66 10.02 -4.77
C VAL A 71 17.65 11.38 -4.07
N SER A 72 18.84 11.89 -3.75
CA SER A 72 18.99 13.09 -2.93
C SER A 72 18.50 14.36 -3.62
N ARG A 73 18.78 14.54 -4.92
CA ARG A 73 18.44 15.76 -5.65
C ARG A 73 18.33 15.49 -7.15
N ILE A 74 17.27 15.99 -7.80
CA ILE A 74 17.16 16.11 -9.26
C ILE A 74 16.55 17.49 -9.59
N PRO A 75 17.25 18.38 -10.32
CA PRO A 75 16.69 19.68 -10.70
C PRO A 75 15.51 19.54 -11.68
N PRO A 76 14.69 20.59 -11.90
CA PRO A 76 13.61 20.58 -12.90
C PRO A 76 14.14 20.21 -14.29
N GLY A 77 13.51 19.24 -14.96
CA GLY A 77 13.97 18.73 -16.26
C GLY A 77 15.32 17.97 -16.24
N GLY A 78 15.96 17.86 -15.07
CA GLY A 78 17.21 17.13 -14.88
C GLY A 78 17.04 15.62 -14.81
N TRP A 79 18.14 14.92 -14.66
CA TRP A 79 18.15 13.47 -14.51
C TRP A 79 19.18 12.97 -13.51
N ALA A 80 18.98 11.74 -13.02
CA ALA A 80 19.93 11.01 -12.19
C ALA A 80 20.11 9.58 -12.69
N VAL A 81 21.35 9.09 -12.72
CA VAL A 81 21.66 7.70 -13.01
C VAL A 81 21.80 6.91 -11.72
N VAL A 82 21.16 5.75 -11.70
CA VAL A 82 21.12 4.83 -10.57
C VAL A 82 21.46 3.42 -11.07
N ARG A 83 22.28 2.70 -10.30
CA ARG A 83 22.63 1.31 -10.57
C ARG A 83 22.05 0.40 -9.49
N ILE A 84 21.26 -0.58 -9.91
CA ILE A 84 20.74 -1.64 -9.04
C ILE A 84 21.63 -2.86 -9.22
N TYR A 85 22.45 -3.16 -8.22
CA TYR A 85 23.34 -4.30 -8.20
C TYR A 85 22.67 -5.56 -7.64
N TYR A 86 23.09 -6.74 -8.13
CA TYR A 86 22.66 -8.06 -7.67
C TYR A 86 23.70 -9.14 -8.03
N GLY A 87 23.47 -10.38 -7.58
CA GLY A 87 24.29 -11.55 -7.92
C GLY A 87 25.45 -11.83 -6.97
N SER A 88 25.98 -10.80 -6.30
CA SER A 88 27.00 -10.92 -5.25
C SER A 88 26.45 -10.54 -3.87
N THR A 89 27.24 -10.74 -2.81
CA THR A 89 26.85 -10.31 -1.45
C THR A 89 26.60 -8.80 -1.42
N ASN A 90 25.49 -8.37 -0.83
CA ASN A 90 25.19 -6.95 -0.62
C ASN A 90 26.08 -6.38 0.52
N PRO A 91 27.02 -5.46 0.24
CA PRO A 91 27.87 -4.84 1.28
C PRO A 91 27.16 -3.66 1.98
N TYR A 92 26.04 -3.18 1.45
CA TYR A 92 25.27 -2.03 1.91
C TYR A 92 23.93 -2.43 2.55
N ARG A 93 23.87 -3.56 3.26
CA ARG A 93 22.63 -4.04 3.91
C ARG A 93 21.95 -2.99 4.79
N ARG A 94 22.74 -2.13 5.44
CA ARG A 94 22.25 -1.03 6.30
C ARG A 94 21.43 0.04 5.57
N TYR A 95 21.48 0.09 4.24
CA TYR A 95 20.68 1.00 3.40
C TYR A 95 19.33 0.40 3.00
N ARG A 96 19.08 -0.88 3.30
CA ARG A 96 17.79 -1.52 3.10
C ARG A 96 16.80 -1.12 4.20
N LYS A 97 16.41 0.16 4.23
CA LYS A 97 15.58 0.78 5.28
C LYS A 97 14.34 1.45 4.70
N PRO A 98 13.18 0.77 4.68
CA PRO A 98 11.92 1.34 4.21
C PRO A 98 11.52 2.65 4.91
N GLU A 99 11.86 2.78 6.20
CA GLU A 99 11.57 3.97 7.01
C GLU A 99 12.33 5.21 6.48
N MET A 100 13.43 5.00 5.76
CA MET A 100 14.19 6.04 5.07
C MET A 100 13.71 6.27 3.63
N LEU A 101 12.61 5.67 3.20
CA LEU A 101 12.01 5.87 1.87
C LEU A 101 10.63 6.50 1.96
N PHE A 102 9.85 6.11 2.97
CA PHE A 102 8.44 6.43 3.05
C PHE A 102 8.18 7.52 4.10
N VAL A 103 7.09 8.27 3.90
CA VAL A 103 6.55 9.20 4.91
C VAL A 103 6.06 8.39 6.12
N TYR A 104 5.48 7.23 5.82
CA TYR A 104 5.11 6.23 6.81
C TYR A 104 5.38 4.84 6.23
N PHE A 105 5.90 3.93 7.05
CA PHE A 105 6.02 2.52 6.70
C PHE A 105 5.72 1.68 7.93
N ASN A 106 4.83 0.70 7.78
CA ASN A 106 4.63 -0.32 8.77
C ASN A 106 4.63 -1.70 8.08
N GLY A 107 5.69 -2.46 8.33
CA GLY A 107 5.81 -3.86 7.92
C GLY A 107 5.27 -4.84 8.96
N PHE A 108 4.65 -4.35 10.04
CA PHE A 108 4.06 -5.16 11.11
C PHE A 108 5.01 -6.23 11.67
N ASN A 109 6.27 -5.84 11.93
CA ASN A 109 7.25 -6.70 12.60
C ASN A 109 7.01 -6.79 14.12
N ARG A 110 6.26 -5.83 14.67
CA ARG A 110 5.81 -5.76 16.07
C ARG A 110 4.44 -5.12 16.10
N LEU A 111 3.63 -5.45 17.11
CA LEU A 111 2.35 -4.79 17.32
C LEU A 111 2.61 -3.34 17.75
N GLY A 112 1.99 -2.38 17.06
CA GLY A 112 2.01 -0.98 17.45
C GLY A 112 0.88 -0.66 18.42
N ASP A 113 0.93 0.54 18.98
CA ASP A 113 -0.24 1.17 19.56
C ASP A 113 -1.01 1.85 18.42
N TYR A 114 -2.24 1.39 18.17
CA TYR A 114 -3.08 1.86 17.07
C TYR A 114 -4.31 2.52 17.68
N PRO A 115 -4.32 3.87 17.81
CA PRO A 115 -5.45 4.55 18.41
C PRO A 115 -6.69 4.38 17.54
N HIS A 116 -7.85 4.37 18.18
CA HIS A 116 -9.11 4.40 17.46
C HIS A 116 -9.33 5.72 16.74
N VAL A 117 -10.03 5.65 15.63
CA VAL A 117 -10.53 6.79 14.89
C VAL A 117 -11.94 6.47 14.42
N ASP A 118 -12.88 7.34 14.77
CA ASP A 118 -14.23 7.28 14.23
C ASP A 118 -14.28 8.02 12.89
N THR A 119 -14.31 7.24 11.82
CA THR A 119 -14.33 7.77 10.46
C THR A 119 -15.71 8.26 10.04
N GLY A 120 -16.78 7.80 10.69
CA GLY A 120 -18.17 7.96 10.23
C GLY A 120 -18.47 7.26 8.89
N ILE A 121 -17.61 6.33 8.44
CA ILE A 121 -17.89 5.47 7.28
C ILE A 121 -19.07 4.53 7.60
N PHE A 122 -19.09 4.02 8.83
CA PHE A 122 -20.14 3.19 9.42
C PHE A 122 -20.65 3.86 10.70
N ASP A 123 -21.87 3.54 11.13
CA ASP A 123 -22.60 4.33 12.14
C ASP A 123 -22.07 4.17 13.57
N ASP A 124 -21.53 2.99 13.92
CA ASP A 124 -21.04 2.67 15.27
C ASP A 124 -19.61 2.09 15.21
N SER A 125 -18.62 2.99 15.12
CA SER A 125 -17.19 2.63 15.07
C SER A 125 -16.60 2.46 16.48
N LYS A 126 -16.00 1.29 16.73
CA LYS A 126 -15.40 0.90 18.01
C LYS A 126 -13.90 0.65 17.90
N ASN A 127 -13.25 0.55 19.04
CA ASN A 127 -11.86 0.10 19.14
C ASN A 127 -11.77 -1.41 18.87
N PHE A 128 -10.61 -1.86 18.40
CA PHE A 128 -10.28 -3.28 18.53
C PHE A 128 -9.98 -3.61 20.00
N GLU A 129 -10.50 -4.74 20.45
CA GLU A 129 -10.29 -5.27 21.79
C GLU A 129 -8.93 -5.97 21.91
N SER A 130 -8.53 -6.23 23.15
CA SER A 130 -7.30 -6.95 23.44
C SER A 130 -7.32 -8.33 22.79
N GLY A 131 -6.31 -8.62 21.96
CA GLY A 131 -6.17 -9.90 21.26
C GLY A 131 -6.78 -9.97 19.87
N GLU A 132 -7.62 -9.00 19.47
CA GLU A 132 -8.17 -8.93 18.11
C GLU A 132 -7.12 -8.49 17.09
N LEU A 133 -6.18 -7.64 17.52
CA LEU A 133 -4.99 -7.29 16.76
C LEU A 133 -3.77 -8.06 17.29
N ARG A 134 -3.06 -8.74 16.40
CA ARG A 134 -1.81 -9.44 16.75
C ARG A 134 -0.86 -9.50 15.57
N VAL A 135 0.43 -9.58 15.85
CA VAL A 135 1.47 -9.75 14.82
C VAL A 135 1.96 -11.18 14.78
N ARG A 136 2.02 -11.77 13.58
CA ARG A 136 2.60 -13.10 13.34
C ARG A 136 3.29 -13.15 11.99
N ASN A 137 4.55 -13.60 11.97
CA ASN A 137 5.37 -13.75 10.76
C ASN A 137 5.47 -12.45 9.92
N GLY A 138 5.64 -11.30 10.57
CA GLY A 138 5.75 -9.99 9.90
C GLY A 138 4.46 -9.56 9.21
N LYS A 139 3.31 -9.87 9.82
CA LYS A 139 1.98 -9.51 9.35
C LYS A 139 1.11 -9.14 10.52
N LEU A 140 0.30 -8.11 10.35
CA LEU A 140 -0.82 -7.85 11.25
C LEU A 140 -1.94 -8.82 10.95
N ILE A 141 -2.54 -9.37 11.98
CA ILE A 141 -3.78 -10.13 11.93
C ILE A 141 -4.83 -9.30 12.64
N ALA A 142 -5.88 -8.91 11.93
CA ALA A 142 -7.11 -8.37 12.50
C ALA A 142 -8.14 -9.50 12.52
N ASN A 143 -8.60 -9.87 13.70
CA ASN A 143 -9.52 -10.97 13.92
C ASN A 143 -10.56 -10.60 14.96
N SER A 144 -11.75 -10.23 14.51
CA SER A 144 -12.79 -9.67 15.36
C SER A 144 -14.14 -10.32 15.07
N THR A 145 -14.97 -10.44 16.10
CA THR A 145 -16.39 -10.77 15.93
C THR A 145 -17.18 -9.47 16.07
N ILE A 146 -17.86 -9.05 14.99
CA ILE A 146 -18.63 -7.81 14.99
C ILE A 146 -20.11 -8.14 15.11
N TRP A 147 -20.68 -7.77 16.26
CA TRP A 147 -22.11 -7.86 16.52
C TRP A 147 -22.83 -6.65 15.94
N PRO A 148 -24.00 -6.85 15.30
CA PRO A 148 -24.88 -5.73 14.97
C PRO A 148 -25.32 -5.01 16.24
N ASP A 149 -25.55 -3.71 16.12
CA ASP A 149 -26.11 -2.91 17.20
C ASP A 149 -27.64 -2.94 17.12
N PHE A 150 -28.28 -3.58 18.10
CA PHE A 150 -29.74 -3.64 18.27
C PHE A 150 -30.27 -2.56 19.21
N SER A 151 -29.47 -1.54 19.55
CA SER A 151 -29.91 -0.44 20.41
C SER A 151 -31.01 0.43 19.77
N SER A 152 -31.21 0.31 18.44
CA SER A 152 -32.32 0.91 17.70
C SER A 152 -33.07 -0.11 16.84
N TRP A 153 -34.33 0.21 16.50
CA TRP A 153 -35.16 -0.57 15.59
C TRP A 153 -34.61 -0.60 14.14
N ASP A 154 -33.72 0.33 13.80
CA ASP A 154 -32.87 0.26 12.61
C ASP A 154 -31.58 -0.49 12.92
N VAL A 155 -31.26 -1.52 12.12
CA VAL A 155 -29.97 -2.19 12.21
C VAL A 155 -28.89 -1.26 11.68
N ARG A 156 -28.02 -0.82 12.59
CA ARG A 156 -26.91 0.07 12.28
C ARG A 156 -25.70 -0.73 11.83
N SER A 157 -24.94 -0.14 10.92
CA SER A 157 -23.63 -0.67 10.55
C SER A 157 -22.64 -0.48 11.71
N VAL A 158 -21.99 -1.56 12.13
CA VAL A 158 -21.01 -1.55 13.23
C VAL A 158 -19.62 -1.80 12.65
N SER A 159 -18.64 -1.02 13.07
CA SER A 159 -17.25 -1.19 12.63
C SER A 159 -16.27 -1.18 13.79
N LYS A 160 -15.06 -1.68 13.51
CA LYS A 160 -13.88 -1.51 14.34
C LYS A 160 -12.80 -0.86 13.52
N GLU A 161 -12.24 0.25 14.00
CA GLU A 161 -11.35 1.12 13.23
C GLU A 161 -10.11 1.51 14.02
N VAL A 162 -8.97 1.60 13.34
CA VAL A 162 -7.74 2.14 13.92
C VAL A 162 -7.00 3.04 12.97
N GLU A 163 -6.33 4.03 13.53
CA GLU A 163 -5.39 4.90 12.84
C GLU A 163 -3.98 4.28 12.83
N LEU A 164 -3.38 4.22 11.65
CA LEU A 164 -1.98 3.81 11.45
C LEU A 164 -1.02 4.99 11.51
N THR A 165 -1.44 6.12 10.92
CA THR A 165 -0.65 7.34 10.84
C THR A 165 -1.52 8.54 10.52
N ARG A 166 -0.99 9.72 10.80
CA ARG A 166 -1.60 10.99 10.46
C ARG A 166 -0.58 11.90 9.81
N PHE A 167 -0.94 12.57 8.72
CA PHE A 167 -0.06 13.51 8.04
C PHE A 167 -0.82 14.63 7.33
N LYS A 168 -0.13 15.74 7.06
CA LYS A 168 -0.68 16.86 6.29
C LYS A 168 -0.53 16.62 4.79
N VAL A 169 -1.62 16.63 4.05
CA VAL A 169 -1.64 16.56 2.58
C VAL A 169 -1.29 17.94 2.01
N ASN A 170 -0.01 18.22 1.86
CA ASN A 170 0.50 19.43 1.19
C ASN A 170 0.99 19.17 -0.25
N ASP A 171 0.88 17.93 -0.72
CA ASP A 171 1.36 17.46 -2.01
C ASP A 171 0.61 16.17 -2.41
N ARG A 172 1.14 15.46 -3.41
CA ARG A 172 0.66 14.16 -3.87
C ARG A 172 1.27 13.03 -3.05
N TYR A 173 0.42 12.14 -2.55
CA TYR A 173 0.81 11.00 -1.74
C TYR A 173 0.12 9.73 -2.23
N ALA A 174 0.84 8.61 -2.27
CA ALA A 174 0.25 7.30 -2.47
C ALA A 174 0.27 6.54 -1.14
N VAL A 175 -0.92 6.13 -0.70
CA VAL A 175 -1.13 5.19 0.41
C VAL A 175 -1.27 3.81 -0.20
N VAL A 176 -0.28 2.95 -0.01
CA VAL A 176 -0.26 1.61 -0.60
C VAL A 176 -0.21 0.58 0.49
N PHE A 177 -1.00 -0.47 0.33
CA PHE A 177 -1.13 -1.51 1.33
C PHE A 177 -1.32 -2.86 0.66
N LYS A 178 -0.77 -3.89 1.31
CA LYS A 178 -0.96 -5.28 0.90
C LYS A 178 -1.66 -6.03 2.00
N PHE A 179 -2.77 -6.66 1.65
CA PHE A 179 -3.54 -7.46 2.59
C PHE A 179 -4.05 -8.75 1.95
N LYS A 180 -4.50 -9.65 2.81
CA LYS A 180 -5.14 -10.91 2.46
C LYS A 180 -6.30 -11.12 3.41
N ARG A 181 -7.47 -11.36 2.86
CA ARG A 181 -8.61 -11.84 3.64
C ARG A 181 -8.44 -13.31 3.99
N ARG A 182 -8.92 -13.71 5.17
CA ARG A 182 -9.34 -15.08 5.45
C ARG A 182 -10.77 -15.05 5.93
N SER A 183 -11.62 -15.80 5.27
CA SER A 183 -12.95 -16.02 5.79
C SER A 183 -13.44 -17.38 5.40
N ASP A 184 -14.24 -17.89 6.30
CA ASP A 184 -15.18 -18.95 6.03
C ASP A 184 -16.45 -18.32 5.43
N VAL A 185 -17.30 -19.10 4.77
CA VAL A 185 -18.51 -18.60 4.09
C VAL A 185 -19.45 -18.04 5.16
N GLN A 186 -19.75 -16.74 5.16
CA GLN A 186 -20.47 -16.09 6.28
C GLN A 186 -21.93 -15.76 5.96
N TYR A 187 -22.33 -15.91 4.69
CA TYR A 187 -23.68 -15.57 4.22
C TYR A 187 -24.18 -14.19 4.68
N ALA A 188 -23.26 -13.23 4.88
CA ALA A 188 -23.56 -11.94 5.47
C ALA A 188 -22.93 -10.77 4.70
N GLU A 189 -23.54 -9.58 4.77
CA GLU A 189 -22.98 -8.34 4.25
C GLU A 189 -21.92 -7.76 5.21
N SER A 190 -20.65 -7.89 4.82
CA SER A 190 -19.53 -7.54 5.69
C SER A 190 -18.33 -6.97 4.95
N TYR A 191 -17.45 -6.32 5.72
CA TYR A 191 -16.23 -5.67 5.28
C TYR A 191 -15.07 -6.20 6.13
N PRO A 192 -14.49 -7.37 5.82
CA PRO A 192 -13.43 -7.94 6.65
C PRO A 192 -12.13 -7.16 6.60
N PHE A 193 -11.98 -6.29 5.61
CA PHE A 193 -10.91 -5.33 5.57
C PHE A 193 -11.27 -4.16 4.67
N TYR A 194 -11.06 -2.95 5.18
CA TYR A 194 -10.99 -1.74 4.39
C TYR A 194 -9.85 -0.86 4.88
N MET A 195 -9.20 -0.17 3.94
CA MET A 195 -8.23 0.89 4.21
C MET A 195 -8.92 2.21 3.93
N PHE A 196 -8.79 3.18 4.83
CA PHE A 196 -9.38 4.50 4.66
C PHE A 196 -8.35 5.62 4.77
N ILE A 197 -8.75 6.75 4.22
CA ILE A 197 -8.14 8.06 4.43
C ILE A 197 -9.26 8.97 4.94
N HIS A 198 -9.08 9.54 6.12
CA HIS A 198 -10.10 10.32 6.81
C HIS A 198 -9.58 11.73 7.11
N ALA A 199 -10.45 12.72 6.99
CA ALA A 199 -10.23 14.08 7.46
C ALA A 199 -11.48 14.60 8.17
N LYS A 200 -11.30 15.16 9.37
CA LYS A 200 -12.35 15.91 10.08
C LYS A 200 -12.38 17.35 9.58
N VAL A 201 -13.56 17.84 9.20
CA VAL A 201 -13.75 19.14 8.54
C VAL A 201 -14.90 19.88 9.22
N GLY A 202 -14.56 20.65 10.26
CA GLY A 202 -15.57 21.15 11.20
C GLY A 202 -16.30 19.97 11.84
N ASN A 203 -17.63 19.95 11.71
CA ASN A 203 -18.49 18.87 12.22
C ASN A 203 -18.76 17.76 11.20
N ARG A 204 -18.10 17.78 10.04
CA ARG A 204 -18.29 16.77 8.98
C ARG A 204 -17.08 15.88 8.85
N HIS A 205 -17.33 14.59 8.62
CA HIS A 205 -16.30 13.61 8.29
C HIS A 205 -16.17 13.55 6.77
N ARG A 206 -14.94 13.55 6.26
CA ARG A 206 -14.65 13.23 4.87
C ARG A 206 -13.74 12.03 4.84
N TYR A 207 -14.08 11.06 4.02
CA TYR A 207 -13.29 9.87 3.85
C TYR A 207 -13.30 9.40 2.41
N ASP A 208 -12.23 8.71 2.05
CA ASP A 208 -12.20 7.75 0.96
C ASP A 208 -11.73 6.43 1.53
N TYR A 209 -12.28 5.33 1.05
CA TYR A 209 -11.80 4.00 1.43
C TYR A 209 -11.78 3.05 0.25
N ILE A 210 -10.91 2.06 0.37
CA ILE A 210 -10.91 0.85 -0.45
C ILE A 210 -11.29 -0.31 0.47
N ALA A 211 -12.33 -1.05 0.10
CA ALA A 211 -12.80 -2.20 0.85
C ALA A 211 -12.88 -3.47 0.00
N VAL A 212 -12.85 -4.61 0.69
CA VAL A 212 -13.40 -5.86 0.19
C VAL A 212 -14.74 -6.08 0.85
N LYS A 213 -15.81 -5.95 0.09
CA LYS A 213 -17.17 -6.24 0.54
C LYS A 213 -17.52 -7.69 0.26
N GLU A 214 -18.09 -8.38 1.23
CA GLU A 214 -18.81 -9.63 1.04
C GLU A 214 -20.30 -9.37 1.08
N ASN A 215 -21.04 -10.09 0.25
CA ASN A 215 -22.50 -10.10 0.33
C ASN A 215 -23.01 -11.47 0.81
N ALA A 216 -24.31 -11.55 1.06
CA ALA A 216 -24.99 -12.76 1.52
C ALA A 216 -24.74 -14.03 0.66
N ASN A 217 -24.33 -13.88 -0.59
CA ASN A 217 -23.99 -15.01 -1.47
C ASN A 217 -22.51 -15.41 -1.40
N SER A 218 -21.77 -14.92 -0.41
CA SER A 218 -20.31 -15.05 -0.28
C SER A 218 -19.57 -14.61 -1.55
N LYS A 219 -20.17 -13.68 -2.30
CA LYS A 219 -19.50 -13.03 -3.42
C LYS A 219 -18.78 -11.83 -2.87
N PHE A 220 -17.49 -11.83 -3.14
CA PHE A 220 -16.61 -10.76 -2.75
C PHE A 220 -16.45 -9.74 -3.88
N LEU A 221 -16.49 -8.46 -3.51
CA LEU A 221 -16.47 -7.29 -4.38
C LEU A 221 -15.41 -6.32 -3.88
N PHE A 222 -14.76 -5.60 -4.79
CA PHE A 222 -14.03 -4.39 -4.40
C PHE A 222 -15.01 -3.23 -4.35
N GLU A 223 -14.87 -2.41 -3.32
CA GLU A 223 -15.65 -1.20 -3.17
C GLU A 223 -14.68 -0.05 -2.94
N PHE A 224 -14.91 1.06 -3.63
CA PHE A 224 -14.32 2.34 -3.31
C PHE A 224 -15.45 3.28 -2.96
N GLY A 225 -15.53 3.63 -1.68
CA GLY A 225 -16.58 4.49 -1.19
C GLY A 225 -16.05 5.88 -0.87
N ASN A 226 -16.93 6.85 -1.05
CA ASN A 226 -16.78 8.21 -0.58
C ASN A 226 -18.11 8.67 0.05
N ASP A 227 -18.08 9.80 0.76
CA ASP A 227 -19.23 10.38 1.49
C ASP A 227 -20.65 10.11 0.91
N ARG A 228 -21.39 9.19 1.55
CA ARG A 228 -22.86 8.94 1.48
C ARG A 228 -23.55 8.81 0.11
N ALA A 229 -22.91 9.05 -1.03
CA ALA A 229 -23.53 9.08 -2.36
C ALA A 229 -23.21 7.85 -3.22
N GLY A 230 -23.12 6.67 -2.59
CA GLY A 230 -23.71 5.41 -3.07
C GLY A 230 -23.42 4.86 -4.47
N THR A 231 -22.50 5.40 -5.29
CA THR A 231 -22.14 4.75 -6.55
C THR A 231 -21.10 3.67 -6.30
N VAL A 232 -21.58 2.49 -5.90
CA VAL A 232 -20.78 1.28 -5.73
C VAL A 232 -20.50 0.67 -7.11
N GLU A 233 -19.23 0.63 -7.53
CA GLU A 233 -18.84 -0.10 -8.73
C GLU A 233 -18.48 -1.55 -8.40
N ILE A 234 -19.27 -2.49 -8.93
CA ILE A 234 -19.29 -3.90 -8.55
C ILE A 234 -18.46 -4.72 -9.55
N ASN A 235 -17.49 -5.51 -9.08
CA ASN A 235 -16.81 -6.50 -9.93
C ASN A 235 -16.75 -7.90 -9.27
N LYS A 236 -17.00 -8.96 -10.06
CA LYS A 236 -17.29 -10.32 -9.57
C LYS A 236 -16.03 -11.15 -9.25
N LYS A 237 -16.11 -11.87 -8.13
CA LYS A 237 -15.29 -13.01 -7.64
C LYS A 237 -13.93 -12.67 -7.03
N VAL A 238 -13.92 -12.43 -5.72
CA VAL A 238 -12.71 -12.16 -4.94
C VAL A 238 -12.37 -13.33 -3.97
N GLY A 239 -11.95 -14.52 -4.48
CA GLY A 239 -11.59 -15.72 -3.66
C GLY A 239 -10.37 -15.57 -2.72
N LYS A 240 -9.88 -16.65 -2.05
CA LYS A 240 -8.70 -16.64 -1.13
C LYS A 240 -7.43 -16.10 -1.80
N GLN A 241 -7.23 -14.78 -1.80
CA GLN A 241 -6.19 -14.12 -2.61
C GLN A 241 -5.57 -12.93 -1.88
N TYR A 242 -4.45 -12.46 -2.43
CA TYR A 242 -3.75 -11.27 -1.97
C TYR A 242 -4.23 -10.05 -2.76
N TYR A 243 -4.27 -8.92 -2.09
CA TYR A 243 -4.67 -7.63 -2.65
C TYR A 243 -3.56 -6.62 -2.44
N ILE A 244 -3.35 -5.77 -3.44
CA ILE A 244 -2.59 -4.54 -3.27
C ILE A 244 -3.56 -3.41 -3.59
N GLY A 245 -3.84 -2.59 -2.58
CA GLY A 245 -4.59 -1.35 -2.76
C GLY A 245 -3.64 -0.17 -2.79
N GLU A 246 -3.97 0.83 -3.59
CA GLU A 246 -3.30 2.11 -3.68
C GLU A 246 -4.37 3.21 -3.67
N ILE A 247 -4.25 4.16 -2.75
CA ILE A 247 -5.04 5.39 -2.74
C ILE A 247 -4.06 6.54 -2.96
N LEU A 248 -4.10 7.12 -4.15
CA LEU A 248 -3.43 8.36 -4.47
C LEU A 248 -4.27 9.52 -3.91
N VAL A 249 -3.66 10.37 -3.10
CA VAL A 249 -4.25 11.60 -2.56
C VAL A 249 -3.47 12.78 -3.09
N THR A 250 -4.16 13.74 -3.68
CA THR A 250 -3.57 14.95 -4.21
C THR A 250 -4.29 16.19 -3.69
N PRO A 251 -3.69 17.38 -3.88
CA PRO A 251 -4.39 18.65 -3.65
C PRO A 251 -5.67 18.83 -4.50
N THR A 252 -5.83 18.09 -5.60
CA THR A 252 -6.95 18.30 -6.54
C THR A 252 -7.94 17.15 -6.56
N GLY A 253 -7.64 16.03 -5.91
CA GLY A 253 -8.51 14.87 -5.84
C GLY A 253 -7.83 13.65 -5.26
N SER A 254 -8.49 12.52 -5.40
CA SER A 254 -7.99 11.23 -4.92
C SER A 254 -8.40 10.15 -5.90
N TRP A 255 -7.50 9.21 -6.11
CA TRP A 255 -7.67 8.11 -7.06
C TRP A 255 -7.36 6.81 -6.33
N GLY A 256 -8.28 5.85 -6.40
CA GLY A 256 -8.09 4.52 -5.86
C GLY A 256 -7.71 3.55 -6.96
N ARG A 257 -6.84 2.58 -6.67
CA ARG A 257 -6.63 1.39 -7.50
C ARG A 257 -6.49 0.18 -6.60
N VAL A 258 -7.14 -0.91 -6.97
CA VAL A 258 -6.94 -2.21 -6.32
C VAL A 258 -6.54 -3.24 -7.34
N GLU A 259 -5.50 -4.00 -7.02
CA GLU A 259 -5.03 -5.14 -7.80
C GLU A 259 -5.21 -6.42 -6.99
N LYS A 260 -5.80 -7.42 -7.65
CA LYS A 260 -5.98 -8.77 -7.12
C LYS A 260 -4.92 -9.70 -7.67
N PHE A 261 -4.28 -10.46 -6.77
CA PHE A 261 -3.19 -11.36 -7.12
C PHE A 261 -3.48 -12.82 -6.82
N SER A 262 -3.15 -13.66 -7.80
CA SER A 262 -3.03 -15.11 -7.62
C SER A 262 -1.70 -15.58 -8.20
N SER A 263 -0.94 -16.36 -7.44
CA SER A 263 0.36 -16.93 -7.85
C SER A 263 1.31 -15.91 -8.49
N GLY A 264 1.35 -14.69 -7.93
CA GLY A 264 2.22 -13.62 -8.39
C GLY A 264 1.79 -12.92 -9.69
N LYS A 265 0.59 -13.20 -10.22
CA LYS A 265 -0.02 -12.52 -11.37
C LYS A 265 -1.15 -11.59 -10.89
N VAL A 266 -1.24 -10.39 -11.45
CA VAL A 266 -2.49 -9.59 -11.38
C VAL A 266 -3.52 -10.35 -12.21
N ILE A 267 -4.68 -10.63 -11.62
CA ILE A 267 -5.79 -11.31 -12.32
C ILE A 267 -7.04 -10.45 -12.43
N ALA A 268 -7.12 -9.37 -11.66
CA ALA A 268 -8.14 -8.34 -11.79
C ALA A 268 -7.56 -7.04 -11.22
N TRP A 269 -8.00 -5.92 -11.77
CA TRP A 269 -7.72 -4.61 -11.22
C TRP A 269 -8.95 -3.72 -11.40
N HIS A 270 -9.06 -2.70 -10.56
CA HIS A 270 -10.12 -1.68 -10.64
C HIS A 270 -9.53 -0.33 -10.26
N SER A 271 -9.99 0.74 -10.91
CA SER A 271 -9.61 2.12 -10.61
C SER A 271 -10.83 2.97 -10.29
N PHE A 272 -10.65 3.96 -9.42
CA PHE A 272 -11.70 4.83 -8.94
C PHE A 272 -11.16 6.26 -8.86
N GLU A 273 -12.03 7.26 -9.03
CA GLU A 273 -11.66 8.67 -8.95
C GLU A 273 -12.64 9.45 -8.07
N ASN A 274 -12.11 10.39 -7.28
CA ASN A 274 -12.87 11.36 -6.53
C ASN A 274 -12.26 12.77 -6.67
N ARG A 275 -13.11 13.80 -6.73
CA ARG A 275 -12.69 15.19 -6.99
C ARG A 275 -12.54 16.00 -5.69
N GLY A 276 -11.33 16.52 -5.45
CA GLY A 276 -11.02 17.73 -4.68
C GLY A 276 -11.26 17.78 -3.17
N ARG A 277 -10.87 16.77 -2.36
CA ARG A 277 -11.35 16.69 -0.96
C ARG A 277 -10.34 16.87 0.17
N PHE A 278 -9.06 16.62 -0.05
CA PHE A 278 -8.06 16.51 1.02
C PHE A 278 -6.95 17.58 1.03
N ARG A 279 -7.02 18.58 0.13
CA ARG A 279 -5.97 19.61 0.01
C ARG A 279 -5.74 20.39 1.30
N ASN A 280 -4.46 20.45 1.72
CA ASN A 280 -4.00 21.20 2.88
C ASN A 280 -4.66 20.75 4.19
N ARG A 281 -5.08 19.48 4.27
CA ARG A 281 -5.71 18.90 5.44
C ARG A 281 -4.80 17.90 6.12
N GLU A 282 -4.97 17.79 7.42
CA GLU A 282 -4.49 16.64 8.16
C GLU A 282 -5.39 15.46 7.83
N VAL A 283 -4.79 14.35 7.41
CA VAL A 283 -5.49 13.11 7.08
C VAL A 283 -4.96 11.97 7.93
N SER A 284 -5.89 11.17 8.43
CA SER A 284 -5.65 9.91 9.10
C SER A 284 -5.69 8.80 8.07
N VAL A 285 -4.69 7.94 8.08
CA VAL A 285 -4.70 6.68 7.33
C VAL A 285 -4.89 5.56 8.32
N GLY A 286 -5.81 4.65 8.03
CA GLY A 286 -6.14 3.58 8.94
C GLY A 286 -6.85 2.44 8.24
N PHE A 287 -7.18 1.41 9.01
CA PHE A 287 -7.95 0.29 8.50
C PHE A 287 -9.06 -0.07 9.49
N GLY A 288 -10.04 -0.81 8.99
CA GLY A 288 -11.09 -1.34 9.83
C GLY A 288 -11.70 -2.63 9.32
N GLN A 289 -12.65 -3.12 10.12
CA GLN A 289 -13.56 -4.21 9.81
C GLN A 289 -14.98 -3.74 10.08
N ALA A 290 -15.96 -4.13 9.27
CA ALA A 290 -17.35 -3.75 9.51
C ALA A 290 -18.35 -4.87 9.22
N ASN A 291 -19.47 -4.81 9.91
CA ASN A 291 -20.65 -5.63 9.70
C ASN A 291 -21.84 -4.71 9.37
N VAL A 292 -22.56 -5.04 8.30
CA VAL A 292 -23.78 -4.33 7.88
C VAL A 292 -24.99 -5.27 7.92
N ASP A 293 -24.79 -6.51 8.37
CA ASP A 293 -25.83 -7.52 8.47
C ASP A 293 -26.44 -7.60 9.88
N TRP A 294 -27.52 -8.37 10.02
CA TRP A 294 -28.30 -8.54 11.24
C TRP A 294 -27.79 -9.70 12.12
N PHE A 295 -26.75 -10.40 11.67
CA PHE A 295 -26.12 -11.51 12.41
C PHE A 295 -24.66 -11.17 12.73
N PRO A 296 -24.09 -11.70 13.83
CA PRO A 296 -22.68 -11.53 14.12
C PRO A 296 -21.81 -12.16 13.03
N VAL A 297 -20.70 -11.50 12.70
CA VAL A 297 -19.74 -11.96 11.67
C VAL A 297 -18.32 -12.03 12.24
N GLU A 298 -17.61 -13.12 11.92
CA GLU A 298 -16.22 -13.35 12.35
C GLU A 298 -15.22 -12.93 11.27
N LEU A 299 -14.66 -11.75 11.38
CA LEU A 299 -13.86 -11.19 10.30
C LEU A 299 -12.37 -11.42 10.55
N THR A 300 -11.69 -12.10 9.63
CA THR A 300 -10.22 -12.20 9.64
C THR A 300 -9.57 -11.53 8.42
N ALA A 301 -8.61 -10.66 8.67
CA ALA A 301 -7.71 -10.12 7.66
C ALA A 301 -6.25 -10.18 8.11
N TYR A 302 -5.36 -10.28 7.12
CA TYR A 302 -3.92 -10.22 7.27
C TYR A 302 -3.41 -9.01 6.51
N VAL A 303 -2.66 -8.13 7.16
CA VAL A 303 -1.99 -6.99 6.51
C VAL A 303 -0.50 -7.27 6.50
N ASP A 304 0.07 -7.36 5.31
CA ASP A 304 1.50 -7.63 5.13
C ASP A 304 2.32 -6.37 5.38
N TRP A 305 1.90 -5.23 4.83
CA TRP A 305 2.55 -3.94 5.04
C TRP A 305 1.65 -2.81 4.55
N VAL A 306 1.92 -1.60 5.07
CA VAL A 306 1.35 -0.33 4.61
C VAL A 306 2.48 0.69 4.46
N TYR A 307 2.45 1.49 3.40
CA TYR A 307 3.31 2.65 3.28
C TYR A 307 2.58 3.86 2.72
N VAL A 308 3.07 5.04 3.11
CA VAL A 308 2.69 6.32 2.53
C VAL A 308 3.93 6.91 1.89
N MET A 309 3.86 7.24 0.61
CA MET A 309 4.96 7.88 -0.11
C MET A 309 4.50 9.17 -0.77
N ARG A 310 5.34 10.21 -0.73
CA ARG A 310 5.15 11.38 -1.59
C ARG A 310 5.44 10.96 -3.03
N THR A 311 4.55 11.29 -3.96
CA THR A 311 4.71 10.96 -5.37
C THR A 311 5.20 12.17 -6.16
N ALA A 312 5.87 11.89 -7.28
CA ALA A 312 6.31 12.88 -8.23
C ALA A 312 6.07 12.36 -9.64
N GLU A 313 5.99 13.27 -10.62
CA GLU A 313 6.05 12.93 -12.02
C GLU A 313 7.50 12.73 -12.46
N TYR A 314 7.80 11.54 -12.94
CA TYR A 314 9.14 11.19 -13.41
C TYR A 314 9.07 10.14 -14.51
N ARG A 315 10.16 10.02 -15.27
CA ARG A 315 10.37 8.95 -16.24
C ARG A 315 11.55 8.10 -15.78
N VAL A 316 11.39 6.78 -15.77
CA VAL A 316 12.52 5.84 -15.61
C VAL A 316 12.77 5.16 -16.93
N LYS A 317 14.01 5.24 -17.41
CA LYS A 317 14.48 4.53 -18.59
C LYS A 317 15.55 3.55 -18.18
N LEU A 318 15.39 2.29 -18.58
CA LEU A 318 16.47 1.32 -18.54
C LEU A 318 17.49 1.69 -19.62
N ILE A 319 18.73 1.98 -19.21
CA ILE A 319 19.78 2.45 -20.14
C ILE A 319 20.90 1.43 -20.35
N GLY A 320 21.02 0.43 -19.49
CA GLY A 320 21.99 -0.63 -19.69
C GLY A 320 21.99 -1.72 -18.63
N PHE A 321 22.76 -2.75 -18.92
CA PHE A 321 23.12 -3.81 -17.99
C PHE A 321 24.62 -4.01 -18.06
N GLY A 322 25.21 -4.50 -16.97
CA GLY A 322 26.61 -4.90 -16.98
C GLY A 322 26.92 -5.96 -15.94
N GLY A 323 28.10 -6.55 -16.09
CA GLY A 323 28.71 -7.45 -15.14
C GLY A 323 30.10 -6.94 -14.77
N GLU A 324 30.37 -6.86 -13.48
CA GLU A 324 31.71 -6.69 -12.93
C GLU A 324 32.26 -8.09 -12.64
N CYS A 325 33.29 -8.48 -13.39
CA CYS A 325 34.09 -9.64 -13.06
C CYS A 325 35.07 -9.24 -11.96
N GLU A 326 34.97 -9.90 -10.80
CA GLU A 326 36.10 -9.95 -9.86
C GLU A 326 37.18 -10.79 -10.55
N PHE A 327 38.16 -10.14 -11.18
CA PHE A 327 39.44 -10.78 -11.43
C PHE A 327 40.11 -10.89 -10.06
N ASN A 328 40.08 -12.08 -9.47
CA ASN A 328 40.88 -12.41 -8.30
C ASN A 328 42.34 -12.53 -8.69
#